data_AF-A0A7V3BPY8-F1
#
_entry.id   AF-A0A7V3BPY8-F1
#
_cell.length_a   1.000
_cell.length_b   1.000
_cell.length_c   1.000
_cell.angle_alpha   90.00
_cell.angle_beta   90.00
_cell.angle_gamma   90.00
#
_symmetry.space_group_name_H-M   'P 1'
#
loop_
_entity.id
_entity.type
_entity.pdbx_description
1 polymer ?
#
loop_
_entity_poly.entity_id
_entity_poly.type
_entity_poly.pdbx_seq_one_letter_code
_entity_poly.pdbx_strand_id
1 'polypeptide(L)'
;MPPTRTATLANATSPTPTFVADLQGDYLLRLVVTDPFVAASEPDTVLVRFNNVPPVADAGDTKTVLVGTTVVLDGGESTDANGDPLTFLWSLVSKPLTSLAALDDSTASTPRFVADESGTYLVSLVVNDGLVDSEPSSVTIMAISTQTQLSQTLGGSIDALNALDPAVFKNASLQNATTSKLVAVLDQIEQGLFQQALDKLENDILGKLNGCSEGGAPDRNDWITDCGAQAQVYPLIIEAIGLIESPL
;
A
#
# COMPACT_ATOMS: atom_id res chain seq x y z
N MET A 1 30.83 25.55 -2.31
CA MET A 1 32.23 25.04 -2.29
C MET A 1 32.14 23.55 -2.06
N PRO A 2 32.94 22.71 -2.76
CA PRO A 2 33.01 21.30 -2.37
C PRO A 2 33.50 21.22 -0.92
N PRO A 3 33.00 20.26 -0.12
CA PRO A 3 33.43 20.13 1.26
C PRO A 3 34.93 19.83 1.30
N THR A 4 35.66 20.54 2.15
CA THR A 4 37.09 20.33 2.36
C THR A 4 37.29 19.12 3.27
N ARG A 5 38.19 18.19 2.88
CA ARG A 5 38.63 17.11 3.77
C ARG A 5 39.43 17.68 4.95
N THR A 6 38.90 17.48 6.13
CA THR A 6 39.38 17.88 7.46
C THR A 6 39.72 16.69 8.36
N ALA A 7 39.48 15.44 7.94
CA ALA A 7 39.83 14.27 8.76
C ALA A 7 41.30 14.28 9.18
N THR A 8 41.52 14.11 10.47
CA THR A 8 42.84 13.99 11.09
C THR A 8 42.94 12.75 11.95
N LEU A 9 44.13 12.17 12.05
CA LEU A 9 44.39 11.10 13.01
C LEU A 9 44.35 11.65 14.44
N ALA A 10 43.48 11.07 15.27
CA ALA A 10 43.53 11.18 16.71
C ALA A 10 44.63 10.27 17.28
N ASN A 11 45.41 10.78 18.22
CA ASN A 11 46.55 10.07 18.82
C ASN A 11 47.54 9.53 17.78
N ALA A 12 47.90 10.35 16.79
CA ALA A 12 48.72 9.94 15.63
C ALA A 12 50.10 9.32 15.98
N THR A 13 50.61 9.53 17.19
CA THR A 13 51.87 8.96 17.69
C THR A 13 51.69 7.71 18.56
N SER A 14 50.44 7.26 18.76
CA SER A 14 50.12 5.98 19.42
C SER A 14 50.28 4.82 18.43
N PRO A 15 50.61 3.60 18.90
CA PRO A 15 50.55 2.40 18.04
C PRO A 15 49.13 2.11 17.50
N THR A 16 48.09 2.70 18.08
CA THR A 16 46.68 2.54 17.67
C THR A 16 45.99 3.88 17.46
N PRO A 17 46.36 4.66 16.42
CA PRO A 17 45.67 5.90 16.12
C PRO A 17 44.29 5.62 15.54
N THR A 18 43.37 6.56 15.69
CA THR A 18 42.02 6.47 15.09
C THR A 18 41.74 7.70 14.25
N PHE A 19 40.80 7.62 13.32
CA PHE A 19 40.24 8.80 12.68
C PHE A 19 38.76 8.53 12.39
N VAL A 20 38.01 9.61 12.23
CA VAL A 20 36.66 9.58 11.69
C VAL A 20 36.78 10.09 10.25
N ALA A 21 36.38 9.27 9.28
CA ALA A 21 36.27 9.74 7.91
C ALA A 21 35.18 10.82 7.86
N ASP A 22 35.51 11.95 7.29
CA ASP A 22 34.63 13.11 7.23
C ASP A 22 33.93 13.27 5.88
N LEU A 23 34.43 12.58 4.86
CA LEU A 23 33.90 12.54 3.51
C LEU A 23 34.11 11.15 2.91
N GLN A 24 33.36 10.85 1.86
CA GLN A 24 33.60 9.64 1.11
C GLN A 24 34.88 9.73 0.25
N GLY A 25 35.37 8.54 -0.12
CA GLY A 25 36.50 8.29 -0.98
C GLY A 25 37.72 7.74 -0.24
N ASP A 26 38.86 7.85 -0.92
CA ASP A 26 40.09 7.18 -0.52
C ASP A 26 40.90 8.02 0.49
N TYR A 27 41.22 7.43 1.64
CA TYR A 27 42.13 7.96 2.66
C TYR A 27 43.43 7.16 2.63
N LEU A 28 44.51 7.80 2.20
CA LEU A 28 45.85 7.21 2.24
C LEU A 28 46.52 7.62 3.56
N LEU A 29 46.62 6.68 4.49
CA LEU A 29 47.31 6.87 5.76
C LEU A 29 48.75 6.42 5.63
N ARG A 30 49.64 7.08 6.38
CA ARG A 30 51.08 6.86 6.31
C ARG A 30 51.66 6.61 7.71
N LEU A 31 52.37 5.50 7.87
CA LEU A 31 53.14 5.17 9.07
C LEU A 31 54.63 5.39 8.79
N VAL A 32 55.29 6.13 9.68
CA VAL A 32 56.74 6.28 9.72
C VAL A 32 57.18 6.06 11.16
N VAL A 33 58.19 5.22 11.37
CA VAL A 33 58.75 4.95 12.71
C VAL A 33 60.17 5.50 12.79
N THR A 34 60.56 5.92 13.99
CA THR A 34 61.89 6.50 14.27
C THR A 34 62.47 5.87 15.52
N ASP A 35 63.79 5.66 15.54
CA ASP A 35 64.53 5.44 16.77
C ASP A 35 65.58 6.55 16.98
N PRO A 36 66.19 6.67 18.17
CA PRO A 36 67.15 7.75 18.45
C PRO A 36 68.51 7.63 17.72
N PHE A 37 68.77 6.51 17.05
CA PHE A 37 70.10 6.14 16.56
C PHE A 37 70.20 6.09 15.04
N VAL A 38 69.08 5.96 14.32
CA VAL A 38 69.03 5.92 12.85
C VAL A 38 67.99 6.86 12.24
N ALA A 39 68.06 7.02 10.92
CA ALA A 39 67.05 7.76 10.17
C ALA A 39 65.67 7.08 10.29
N ALA A 40 64.61 7.87 10.09
CA ALA A 40 63.25 7.38 10.04
C ALA A 40 63.09 6.26 8.99
N SER A 41 62.15 5.35 9.23
CA SER A 41 61.81 4.33 8.24
C SER A 41 61.29 4.97 6.94
N GLU A 42 61.38 4.24 5.84
CA GLU A 42 60.52 4.54 4.69
C GLU A 42 59.06 4.44 5.11
N PRO A 43 58.15 5.23 4.50
CA PRO A 43 56.76 5.19 4.89
C PRO A 43 56.06 3.93 4.42
N ASP A 44 55.34 3.29 5.34
CA ASP A 44 54.34 2.29 4.99
C ASP A 44 52.97 2.95 4.84
N THR A 45 52.15 2.48 3.92
CA THR A 45 50.87 3.12 3.58
C THR A 45 49.71 2.16 3.61
N VAL A 46 48.60 2.60 4.17
CA VAL A 46 47.31 1.89 4.11
C VAL A 46 46.29 2.78 3.43
N LEU A 47 45.55 2.18 2.48
CA LEU A 47 44.46 2.83 1.78
C LEU A 47 43.13 2.38 2.40
N VAL A 48 42.38 3.32 2.96
CA VAL A 48 41.03 3.07 3.48
C VAL A 48 40.03 3.72 2.53
N ARG A 49 39.03 2.97 2.06
CA ARG A 49 38.02 3.46 1.11
C ARG A 49 36.64 3.52 1.75
N PHE A 50 36.00 4.68 1.65
CA PHE A 50 34.60 4.86 2.01
C PHE A 50 33.81 5.16 0.74
N ASN A 51 33.20 4.12 0.15
CA ASN A 51 32.47 4.25 -1.11
C ASN A 51 30.97 4.38 -0.85
N ASN A 52 30.32 5.18 -1.68
CA ASN A 52 28.87 5.30 -1.69
C ASN A 52 28.24 4.03 -2.23
N VAL A 53 27.13 3.63 -1.64
CA VAL A 53 26.20 2.68 -2.21
C VAL A 53 24.92 3.44 -2.50
N PRO A 54 24.41 3.47 -3.74
CA PRO A 54 23.15 4.14 -4.03
C PRO A 54 22.03 3.63 -3.12
N PRO A 55 21.13 4.52 -2.67
CA PRO A 55 20.04 4.12 -1.81
C PRO A 55 19.02 3.27 -2.58
N VAL A 56 18.17 2.57 -1.85
CA VAL A 56 17.08 1.75 -2.40
C VAL A 56 15.75 2.41 -2.05
N ALA A 57 15.03 2.88 -3.08
CA ALA A 57 13.68 3.41 -2.93
C ALA A 57 12.68 2.28 -2.70
N ASP A 58 11.74 2.49 -1.78
CA ASP A 58 10.54 1.67 -1.60
C ASP A 58 9.30 2.56 -1.68
N ALA A 59 8.50 2.40 -2.74
CA ALA A 59 7.27 3.16 -2.95
C ALA A 59 6.04 2.54 -2.24
N GLY A 60 6.22 1.39 -1.58
CA GLY A 60 5.19 0.61 -0.92
C GLY A 60 4.36 -0.28 -1.84
N ASP A 61 3.41 -0.99 -1.24
CA ASP A 61 2.55 -1.94 -1.94
C ASP A 61 1.45 -1.27 -2.77
N THR A 62 1.05 -1.97 -3.84
CA THR A 62 -0.11 -1.60 -4.67
C THR A 62 -1.40 -1.62 -3.87
N LYS A 63 -2.29 -0.65 -4.11
CA LYS A 63 -3.55 -0.48 -3.37
C LYS A 63 -4.73 -0.32 -4.30
N THR A 64 -5.90 -0.83 -3.88
CA THR A 64 -7.19 -0.49 -4.49
C THR A 64 -7.95 0.44 -3.55
N VAL A 65 -8.48 1.53 -4.08
CA VAL A 65 -9.22 2.55 -3.33
C VAL A 65 -10.50 2.93 -4.06
N LEU A 66 -11.45 3.54 -3.36
CA LEU A 66 -12.60 4.16 -4.01
C LEU A 66 -12.22 5.52 -4.59
N VAL A 67 -12.88 5.90 -5.69
CA VAL A 67 -12.80 7.27 -6.21
C VAL A 67 -13.15 8.28 -5.10
N GLY A 68 -12.42 9.39 -5.05
CA GLY A 68 -12.53 10.42 -4.01
C GLY A 68 -11.66 10.16 -2.77
N THR A 69 -11.09 8.96 -2.62
CA THR A 69 -10.23 8.64 -1.48
C THR A 69 -8.93 9.46 -1.52
N THR A 70 -8.54 10.02 -0.37
CA THR A 70 -7.20 10.57 -0.18
C THR A 70 -6.21 9.42 0.03
N VAL A 71 -5.31 9.24 -0.94
CA VAL A 71 -4.25 8.24 -0.90
C VAL A 71 -3.05 8.82 -0.18
N VAL A 72 -2.52 8.10 0.80
CA VAL A 72 -1.24 8.40 1.46
C VAL A 72 -0.19 7.43 0.94
N LEU A 73 0.86 7.98 0.36
CA LEU A 73 2.05 7.26 -0.06
C LEU A 73 3.04 7.22 1.11
N ASP A 74 3.91 6.22 1.13
CA ASP A 74 4.88 6.06 2.22
C ASP A 74 6.21 5.57 1.66
N GLY A 75 7.24 6.41 1.79
CA GLY A 75 8.61 6.09 1.40
C GLY A 75 9.47 5.63 2.57
N GLY A 76 8.90 5.46 3.77
CA GLY A 76 9.61 5.21 5.02
C GLY A 76 10.44 3.93 5.05
N GLU A 77 10.11 2.95 4.20
CA GLU A 77 10.87 1.70 4.05
C GLU A 77 12.04 1.81 3.06
N SER A 78 12.27 3.00 2.49
CA SER A 78 13.47 3.27 1.70
C SER A 78 14.71 3.23 2.58
N THR A 79 15.80 2.68 2.06
CA THR A 79 17.01 2.42 2.84
C THR A 79 18.27 2.92 2.17
N ASP A 80 19.23 3.32 2.99
CA ASP A 80 20.61 3.58 2.57
C ASP A 80 21.56 2.64 3.33
N ALA A 81 22.49 2.02 2.61
CA ALA A 81 23.42 1.05 3.19
C ALA A 81 24.56 1.71 3.98
N ASN A 82 24.85 2.99 3.69
CA ASN A 82 25.83 3.80 4.39
C ASN A 82 25.25 4.47 5.65
N GLY A 83 23.92 4.49 5.79
CA GLY A 83 23.19 5.16 6.85
C GLY A 83 23.02 6.66 6.62
N ASP A 84 23.21 7.12 5.38
CA ASP A 84 23.07 8.51 4.98
C ASP A 84 21.58 8.93 5.01
N PRO A 85 21.28 10.19 5.37
CA PRO A 85 19.90 10.67 5.42
C PRO A 85 19.30 10.76 4.01
N LEU A 86 18.07 10.26 3.87
CA LEU A 86 17.38 10.24 2.58
C LEU A 86 16.51 11.48 2.35
N THR A 87 16.50 11.94 1.11
CA THR A 87 15.52 12.88 0.56
C THR A 87 14.65 12.16 -0.48
N PHE A 88 13.43 12.66 -0.69
CA PHE A 88 12.41 11.96 -1.48
C PHE A 88 12.00 12.81 -2.68
N LEU A 89 11.71 12.14 -3.79
CA LEU A 89 11.08 12.74 -4.96
C LEU A 89 10.03 11.79 -5.53
N TRP A 90 8.78 12.15 -5.31
CA TRP A 90 7.62 11.45 -5.83
C TRP A 90 7.13 12.07 -7.13
N SER A 91 6.61 11.22 -8.02
CA SER A 91 6.00 11.65 -9.27
C SER A 91 4.77 10.81 -9.60
N LEU A 92 3.74 11.47 -10.11
CA LEU A 92 2.57 10.82 -10.68
C LEU A 92 2.87 10.56 -12.17
N VAL A 93 3.41 9.38 -12.47
CA VAL A 93 3.90 8.99 -13.81
C VAL A 93 2.74 8.92 -14.81
N SER A 94 1.63 8.35 -14.40
CA SER A 94 0.39 8.32 -15.19
C SER A 94 -0.83 8.34 -14.28
N LYS A 95 -1.94 8.83 -14.83
CA LYS A 95 -3.25 8.92 -14.18
C LYS A 95 -4.36 8.83 -15.23
N PRO A 96 -5.63 8.60 -14.84
CA PRO A 96 -6.76 8.64 -15.77
C PRO A 96 -6.81 9.96 -16.55
N LEU A 97 -7.28 9.91 -17.80
CA LEU A 97 -7.19 11.05 -18.73
C LEU A 97 -7.88 12.33 -18.22
N THR A 98 -9.00 12.18 -17.51
CA THR A 98 -9.78 13.31 -16.95
C THR A 98 -9.35 13.69 -15.54
N SER A 99 -8.42 12.95 -14.93
CA SER A 99 -7.99 13.16 -13.56
C SER A 99 -7.19 14.45 -13.40
N LEU A 100 -7.54 15.23 -12.38
CA LEU A 100 -6.83 16.42 -11.93
C LEU A 100 -5.90 16.14 -10.75
N ALA A 101 -5.79 14.88 -10.31
CA ALA A 101 -4.94 14.46 -9.21
C ALA A 101 -3.51 15.03 -9.30
N ALA A 102 -3.04 15.54 -8.17
CA ALA A 102 -1.70 16.06 -7.97
C ALA A 102 -1.24 15.69 -6.55
N LEU A 103 0.07 15.48 -6.40
CA LEU A 103 0.69 15.32 -5.08
C LEU A 103 0.65 16.67 -4.35
N ASP A 104 0.34 16.65 -3.06
CA ASP A 104 0.34 17.83 -2.19
C ASP A 104 1.76 18.37 -1.94
N ASP A 105 2.72 17.47 -1.73
CA ASP A 105 4.15 17.75 -1.60
C ASP A 105 4.99 16.58 -2.14
N SER A 106 5.49 16.69 -3.37
CA SER A 106 6.29 15.62 -3.98
C SER A 106 7.61 15.31 -3.27
N THR A 107 8.03 16.10 -2.28
CA THR A 107 9.31 15.92 -1.57
C THR A 107 9.15 15.41 -0.14
N ALA A 108 7.92 15.29 0.35
CA ALA A 108 7.64 14.69 1.64
C ALA A 108 7.92 13.17 1.62
N SER A 109 8.24 12.61 2.79
CA SER A 109 8.34 11.14 2.94
C SER A 109 6.97 10.44 2.86
N THR A 110 5.88 11.16 3.13
CA THR A 110 4.50 10.65 3.13
C THR A 110 3.51 11.58 2.40
N PRO A 111 3.69 11.81 1.09
CA PRO A 111 2.83 12.72 0.34
C PRO A 111 1.46 12.11 0.08
N ARG A 112 0.53 12.95 -0.34
CA ARG A 112 -0.88 12.59 -0.55
C ARG A 112 -1.39 13.10 -1.89
N PHE A 113 -2.36 12.38 -2.43
CA PHE A 113 -3.19 12.87 -3.53
C PHE A 113 -4.60 12.33 -3.39
N VAL A 114 -5.57 12.96 -4.06
CA VAL A 114 -6.93 12.45 -4.16
C VAL A 114 -7.05 11.65 -5.45
N ALA A 115 -7.48 10.39 -5.35
CA ALA A 115 -7.80 9.56 -6.51
C ALA A 115 -9.18 9.97 -7.06
N ASP A 116 -9.21 11.05 -7.83
CA ASP A 116 -10.43 11.77 -8.23
C ASP A 116 -11.22 11.13 -9.39
N GLU A 117 -10.60 10.19 -10.10
CA GLU A 117 -11.20 9.44 -11.21
C GLU A 117 -10.93 7.94 -11.09
N SER A 118 -11.85 7.13 -11.59
CA SER A 118 -11.63 5.68 -11.65
C SER A 118 -10.56 5.34 -12.67
N GLY A 119 -9.69 4.39 -12.33
CA GLY A 119 -8.61 3.91 -13.17
C GLY A 119 -7.30 3.80 -12.42
N THR A 120 -6.22 3.65 -13.19
CA THR A 120 -4.89 3.38 -12.65
C THR A 120 -4.08 4.66 -12.51
N TYR A 121 -3.51 4.86 -11.32
CA TYR A 121 -2.49 5.87 -11.03
C TYR A 121 -1.17 5.15 -10.82
N LEU A 122 -0.18 5.45 -11.67
CA LEU A 122 1.18 4.94 -11.50
C LEU A 122 2.00 6.03 -10.81
N VAL A 123 2.52 5.72 -9.63
CA VAL A 123 3.35 6.64 -8.85
C VAL A 123 4.77 6.09 -8.79
N SER A 124 5.77 6.95 -8.95
CA SER A 124 7.17 6.58 -8.79
C SER A 124 7.84 7.40 -7.69
N LEU A 125 8.68 6.73 -6.90
CA LEU A 125 9.57 7.31 -5.91
C LEU A 125 11.02 7.13 -6.36
N VAL A 126 11.78 8.21 -6.29
CA VAL A 126 13.25 8.21 -6.27
C VAL A 126 13.69 8.78 -4.94
N VAL A 127 14.68 8.14 -4.29
CA VAL A 127 15.31 8.67 -3.08
C VAL A 127 16.76 9.05 -3.36
N ASN A 128 17.27 10.05 -2.64
CA ASN A 128 18.63 10.55 -2.79
C ASN A 128 19.29 10.66 -1.41
N ASP A 129 20.51 10.15 -1.28
CA ASP A 129 21.33 10.12 -0.06
C ASP A 129 22.19 11.38 0.16
N GLY A 130 22.00 12.41 -0.68
CA GLY A 130 22.81 13.63 -0.75
C GLY A 130 23.93 13.57 -1.79
N LEU A 131 24.16 12.41 -2.42
CA LEU A 131 25.23 12.17 -3.40
C LEU A 131 24.70 11.60 -4.72
N VAL A 132 23.84 10.59 -4.66
CA VAL A 132 23.32 9.88 -5.83
C VAL A 132 21.85 9.52 -5.65
N ASP A 133 21.12 9.48 -6.76
CA ASP A 133 19.76 9.01 -6.81
C ASP A 133 19.71 7.46 -6.79
N SER A 134 18.65 6.92 -6.21
CA SER A 134 18.28 5.51 -6.35
C SER A 134 17.80 5.20 -7.77
N GLU A 135 17.73 3.91 -8.09
CA GLU A 135 16.79 3.48 -9.13
C GLU A 135 15.34 3.80 -8.69
N PRO A 136 14.43 4.12 -9.63
CA PRO A 136 13.05 4.43 -9.29
C PRO A 136 12.29 3.19 -8.81
N SER A 137 11.58 3.34 -7.71
CA SER A 137 10.55 2.40 -7.25
C SER A 137 9.18 2.89 -7.73
N SER A 138 8.24 1.98 -7.99
CA SER A 138 6.91 2.33 -8.49
C SER A 138 5.81 1.56 -7.78
N VAL A 139 4.71 2.26 -7.49
CA VAL A 139 3.50 1.70 -6.89
C VAL A 139 2.29 2.03 -7.76
N THR A 140 1.39 1.06 -7.88
CA THR A 140 0.13 1.24 -8.59
C THR A 140 -1.00 1.49 -7.60
N ILE A 141 -1.81 2.51 -7.84
CA ILE A 141 -3.04 2.76 -7.12
C ILE A 141 -4.21 2.60 -8.09
N MET A 142 -5.07 1.62 -7.83
CA MET A 142 -6.26 1.37 -8.63
C MET A 142 -7.46 2.02 -7.94
N ALA A 143 -8.01 3.08 -8.54
CA ALA A 143 -9.25 3.68 -8.08
C ALA A 143 -10.44 3.03 -8.79
N ILE A 144 -11.42 2.53 -8.04
CA ILE A 144 -12.65 1.96 -8.57
C ILE A 144 -13.86 2.79 -8.15
N SER A 145 -14.90 2.82 -8.98
CA SER A 145 -16.14 3.48 -8.61
C SER A 145 -16.88 2.68 -7.54
N THR A 146 -17.75 3.34 -6.77
CA THR A 146 -18.67 2.67 -5.86
C THR A 146 -19.52 1.63 -6.58
N GLN A 147 -19.91 1.89 -7.83
CA GLN A 147 -20.64 0.92 -8.66
C GLN A 147 -19.81 -0.35 -8.90
N THR A 148 -18.54 -0.23 -9.26
CA THR A 148 -17.66 -1.40 -9.47
C THR A 148 -17.45 -2.17 -8.16
N GLN A 149 -17.23 -1.48 -7.04
CA GLN A 149 -17.11 -2.14 -5.73
C GLN A 149 -18.41 -2.89 -5.37
N LEU A 150 -19.55 -2.24 -5.54
CA LEU A 150 -20.87 -2.85 -5.31
C LEU A 150 -21.08 -4.10 -6.16
N SER A 151 -20.75 -4.04 -7.45
CA SER A 151 -20.86 -5.19 -8.35
C SER A 151 -19.96 -6.35 -7.90
N GLN A 152 -18.74 -6.07 -7.40
CA GLN A 152 -17.84 -7.10 -6.88
C GLN A 152 -18.37 -7.70 -5.57
N THR A 153 -18.85 -6.90 -4.62
CA THR A 153 -19.43 -7.37 -3.36
C THR A 153 -20.67 -8.23 -3.60
N LEU A 154 -21.57 -7.81 -4.51
CA LEU A 154 -22.75 -8.60 -4.88
C LEU A 154 -22.39 -9.88 -5.64
N GLY A 155 -21.40 -9.84 -6.53
CA GLY A 155 -20.85 -11.02 -7.20
C GLY A 155 -20.31 -12.05 -6.19
N GLY A 156 -19.51 -11.59 -5.22
CA GLY A 156 -19.02 -12.44 -4.13
C GLY A 156 -20.14 -13.03 -3.27
N SER A 157 -21.21 -12.27 -3.03
CA SER A 157 -22.40 -12.75 -2.33
C SER A 157 -23.11 -13.87 -3.10
N ILE A 158 -23.23 -13.73 -4.41
CA ILE A 158 -23.81 -14.74 -5.30
C ILE A 158 -22.96 -16.01 -5.31
N ASP A 159 -21.64 -15.87 -5.41
CA ASP A 159 -20.71 -17.01 -5.40
C ASP A 159 -20.74 -17.74 -4.05
N ALA A 160 -20.72 -17.01 -2.94
CA ALA A 160 -20.86 -17.57 -1.60
C ALA A 160 -22.17 -18.35 -1.47
N LEU A 161 -23.29 -17.77 -1.91
CA LEU A 161 -24.60 -18.41 -1.88
C LEU A 161 -24.66 -19.68 -2.74
N ASN A 162 -24.04 -19.67 -3.93
CA ASN A 162 -23.98 -20.82 -4.83
C ASN A 162 -23.06 -21.94 -4.30
N ALA A 163 -22.08 -21.61 -3.47
CA ALA A 163 -21.17 -22.57 -2.85
C ALA A 163 -21.77 -23.28 -1.61
N LEU A 164 -22.87 -22.77 -1.04
CA LEU A 164 -23.55 -23.39 0.08
C LEU A 164 -24.17 -24.74 -0.29
N ASP A 165 -24.14 -25.69 0.66
CA ASP A 165 -24.87 -26.96 0.53
C ASP A 165 -26.38 -26.66 0.46
N PRO A 166 -27.11 -27.11 -0.59
CA PRO A 166 -28.56 -26.90 -0.70
C PRO A 166 -29.37 -27.37 0.52
N ALA A 167 -28.84 -28.29 1.34
CA ALA A 167 -29.48 -28.77 2.56
C ALA A 167 -29.57 -27.72 3.68
N VAL A 168 -28.75 -26.66 3.64
CA VAL A 168 -28.81 -25.57 4.63
C VAL A 168 -29.96 -24.58 4.36
N PHE A 169 -30.68 -24.74 3.25
CA PHE A 169 -31.86 -23.95 2.93
C PHE A 169 -33.13 -24.67 3.41
N LYS A 170 -34.18 -23.92 3.75
CA LYS A 170 -35.50 -24.52 4.07
C LYS A 170 -36.03 -25.41 2.95
N ASN A 171 -35.67 -25.10 1.71
CA ASN A 171 -35.89 -25.91 0.52
C ASN A 171 -34.80 -25.56 -0.49
N ALA A 172 -34.27 -26.56 -1.21
CA ALA A 172 -33.26 -26.39 -2.24
C ALA A 172 -33.63 -25.36 -3.33
N SER A 173 -34.92 -25.15 -3.62
CA SER A 173 -35.35 -24.11 -4.58
C SER A 173 -35.11 -22.67 -4.11
N LEU A 174 -34.97 -22.45 -2.79
CA LEU A 174 -34.73 -21.12 -2.22
C LEU A 174 -33.32 -20.62 -2.51
N GLN A 175 -32.33 -21.51 -2.67
CA GLN A 175 -30.99 -21.11 -3.11
C GLN A 175 -31.08 -20.40 -4.46
N ASN A 176 -31.67 -21.07 -5.46
CA ASN A 176 -31.87 -20.50 -6.79
C ASN A 176 -32.71 -19.22 -6.78
N ALA A 177 -33.76 -19.16 -5.97
CA ALA A 177 -34.60 -17.97 -5.84
C ALA A 177 -33.83 -16.78 -5.24
N THR A 178 -32.99 -17.03 -4.23
CA THR A 178 -32.15 -16.01 -3.58
C THR A 178 -31.07 -15.52 -4.54
N THR A 179 -30.39 -16.44 -5.24
CA THR A 179 -29.40 -16.12 -6.27
C THR A 179 -30.02 -15.27 -7.37
N SER A 180 -31.20 -15.66 -7.87
CA SER A 180 -31.89 -14.91 -8.93
C SER A 180 -32.27 -13.49 -8.50
N LYS A 181 -32.66 -13.31 -7.22
CA LYS A 181 -32.93 -11.97 -6.66
C LYS A 181 -31.66 -11.13 -6.60
N LEU A 182 -30.54 -11.68 -6.16
CA LEU A 182 -29.25 -10.97 -6.13
C LEU A 182 -28.73 -10.63 -7.53
N VAL A 183 -28.89 -11.52 -8.51
CA VAL A 183 -28.57 -11.23 -9.91
C VAL A 183 -29.41 -10.06 -10.44
N ALA A 184 -30.70 -9.99 -10.08
CA ALA A 184 -31.54 -8.86 -10.47
C ALA A 184 -31.15 -7.55 -9.76
N VAL A 185 -30.59 -7.61 -8.55
CA VAL A 185 -30.00 -6.44 -7.88
C VAL A 185 -28.72 -6.00 -8.60
N LEU A 186 -27.85 -6.95 -8.95
CA LEU A 186 -26.61 -6.67 -9.69
C LEU A 186 -26.89 -5.98 -11.03
N ASP A 187 -27.87 -6.47 -11.80
CA ASP A 187 -28.32 -5.84 -13.05
C ASP A 187 -28.83 -4.39 -12.82
N GLN A 188 -29.56 -4.15 -11.72
CA GLN A 188 -29.98 -2.80 -11.36
C GLN A 188 -28.80 -1.88 -11.00
N ILE A 189 -27.79 -2.40 -10.30
CA ILE A 189 -26.55 -1.66 -10.01
C ILE A 189 -25.82 -1.31 -11.29
N GLU A 190 -25.66 -2.25 -12.22
CA GLU A 190 -25.02 -2.02 -13.52
C GLU A 190 -25.76 -0.98 -14.38
N GLN A 191 -27.09 -0.91 -14.26
CA GLN A 191 -27.93 0.11 -14.89
C GLN A 191 -27.96 1.46 -14.13
N GLY A 192 -27.30 1.57 -12.98
CA GLY A 192 -27.29 2.79 -12.15
C GLY A 192 -28.58 3.02 -11.36
N LEU A 193 -29.44 2.00 -11.21
CA LEU A 193 -30.71 2.06 -10.50
C LEU A 193 -30.53 1.76 -9.00
N PHE A 194 -29.66 2.54 -8.34
CA PHE A 194 -29.23 2.29 -6.95
C PHE A 194 -30.37 2.22 -5.94
N GLN A 195 -31.36 3.11 -6.03
CA GLN A 195 -32.50 3.08 -5.11
C GLN A 195 -33.33 1.80 -5.28
N GLN A 196 -33.55 1.33 -6.50
CA GLN A 196 -34.32 0.10 -6.72
C GLN A 196 -33.54 -1.13 -6.26
N ALA A 197 -32.22 -1.11 -6.41
CA ALA A 197 -31.33 -2.14 -5.89
C ALA A 197 -31.38 -2.19 -4.36
N LEU A 198 -31.30 -1.02 -3.70
CA LEU A 198 -31.42 -0.89 -2.25
C LEU A 198 -32.78 -1.40 -1.75
N ASP A 199 -33.88 -0.95 -2.37
CA ASP A 199 -35.23 -1.37 -2.00
C ASP A 199 -35.37 -2.91 -2.06
N LYS A 200 -34.74 -3.57 -3.04
CA LYS A 200 -34.73 -5.03 -3.10
C LYS A 200 -33.83 -5.68 -2.05
N LEU A 201 -32.64 -5.14 -1.79
CA LEU A 201 -31.77 -5.68 -0.76
C LEU A 201 -32.48 -5.63 0.61
N GLU A 202 -33.08 -4.50 0.97
CA GLU A 202 -33.73 -4.30 2.25
C GLU A 202 -35.04 -5.08 2.38
N ASN A 203 -35.94 -4.97 1.39
CA ASN A 203 -37.30 -5.48 1.52
C ASN A 203 -37.43 -6.95 1.12
N ASP A 204 -36.61 -7.42 0.16
CA ASP A 204 -36.76 -8.76 -0.41
C ASP A 204 -35.75 -9.77 0.10
N ILE A 205 -34.57 -9.33 0.56
CA ILE A 205 -33.42 -10.21 0.84
C ILE A 205 -33.02 -10.15 2.31
N LEU A 206 -32.87 -8.97 2.90
CA LEU A 206 -32.28 -8.80 4.22
C LEU A 206 -33.02 -9.58 5.30
N GLY A 207 -34.35 -9.42 5.38
CA GLY A 207 -35.20 -10.15 6.32
C GLY A 207 -35.33 -11.66 6.05
N LYS A 208 -34.61 -12.20 5.07
CA LYS A 208 -34.52 -13.63 4.77
C LYS A 208 -33.20 -14.25 5.21
N LEU A 209 -32.24 -13.43 5.66
CA LEU A 209 -30.88 -13.86 5.98
C LEU A 209 -30.41 -13.36 7.35
N ASN A 210 -31.26 -12.65 8.10
CA ASN A 210 -30.87 -11.90 9.30
C ASN A 210 -31.05 -12.68 10.61
N GLY A 211 -31.71 -13.84 10.62
CA GLY A 211 -32.12 -14.52 11.85
C GLY A 211 -30.97 -14.80 12.82
N CYS A 212 -29.81 -15.25 12.34
CA CYS A 212 -28.67 -15.50 13.21
C CYS A 212 -28.01 -14.20 13.72
N SER A 213 -27.95 -13.16 12.91
CA SER A 213 -27.30 -11.89 13.27
C SER A 213 -28.16 -11.02 14.18
N GLU A 214 -29.48 -11.03 14.02
CA GLU A 214 -30.41 -10.20 14.81
C GLU A 214 -31.11 -10.98 15.93
N GLY A 215 -31.37 -12.27 15.72
CA GLY A 215 -32.13 -13.14 16.64
C GLY A 215 -31.34 -14.26 17.29
N GLY A 216 -30.07 -14.48 16.90
CA GLY A 216 -29.20 -15.54 17.40
C GLY A 216 -29.48 -16.94 16.83
N ALA A 217 -30.55 -17.11 16.04
CA ALA A 217 -30.87 -18.33 15.31
C ALA A 217 -31.86 -18.03 14.16
N PRO A 218 -31.91 -18.86 13.10
CA PRO A 218 -32.86 -18.67 12.00
C PRO A 218 -34.32 -18.79 12.47
N ASP A 219 -35.15 -17.88 12.03
CA ASP A 219 -36.57 -17.82 12.32
C ASP A 219 -37.42 -18.39 11.16
N ARG A 220 -38.75 -18.19 11.22
CA ARG A 220 -39.68 -18.69 10.19
C ARG A 220 -39.58 -17.95 8.84
N ASN A 221 -39.03 -16.74 8.82
CA ASN A 221 -38.88 -15.89 7.65
C ASN A 221 -37.54 -16.12 6.92
N ASP A 222 -36.53 -16.66 7.60
CA ASP A 222 -35.22 -16.94 6.99
C ASP A 222 -35.27 -18.01 5.90
N TRP A 223 -34.45 -17.88 4.85
CA TRP A 223 -34.32 -18.90 3.81
C TRP A 223 -33.21 -19.91 4.10
N ILE A 224 -32.17 -19.48 4.83
CA ILE A 224 -31.07 -20.32 5.30
C ILE A 224 -31.32 -20.70 6.75
N THR A 225 -31.26 -21.99 7.07
CA THR A 225 -31.52 -22.58 8.39
C THR A 225 -30.27 -22.90 9.20
N ASP A 226 -29.08 -22.61 8.66
CA ASP A 226 -27.80 -22.79 9.33
C ASP A 226 -27.10 -21.45 9.55
N CYS A 227 -26.61 -21.20 10.78
CA CYS A 227 -25.93 -19.94 11.08
C CYS A 227 -24.53 -19.82 10.47
N GLY A 228 -23.82 -20.93 10.27
CA GLY A 228 -22.53 -20.92 9.57
C GLY A 228 -22.69 -20.52 8.10
N ALA A 229 -23.79 -20.94 7.47
CA ALA A 229 -24.17 -20.52 6.13
C ALA A 229 -24.65 -19.06 6.08
N GLN A 230 -25.49 -18.61 7.02
CA GLN A 230 -25.90 -17.19 7.08
C GLN A 230 -24.70 -16.25 7.27
N ALA A 231 -23.74 -16.62 8.12
CA ALA A 231 -22.53 -15.84 8.39
C ALA A 231 -21.63 -15.64 7.16
N GLN A 232 -21.78 -16.46 6.11
CA GLN A 232 -21.03 -16.31 4.85
C GLN A 232 -21.69 -15.33 3.88
N VAL A 233 -22.99 -15.08 4.00
CA VAL A 233 -23.75 -14.29 3.02
C VAL A 233 -24.25 -12.97 3.61
N TYR A 234 -24.83 -13.00 4.81
CA TYR A 234 -25.45 -11.82 5.43
C TYR A 234 -24.51 -10.60 5.55
N PRO A 235 -23.23 -10.75 5.99
CA PRO A 235 -22.33 -9.60 6.08
C PRO A 235 -22.08 -8.92 4.73
N LEU A 236 -22.01 -9.68 3.64
CA LEU A 236 -21.79 -9.13 2.30
C LEU A 236 -23.02 -8.34 1.79
N ILE A 237 -24.23 -8.78 2.16
CA ILE A 237 -25.47 -8.03 1.88
C ILE A 237 -25.50 -6.72 2.64
N ILE A 238 -25.12 -6.72 3.92
CA ILE A 238 -25.01 -5.50 4.74
C ILE A 238 -23.95 -4.55 4.17
N GLU A 239 -22.79 -5.07 3.76
CA GLU A 239 -21.75 -4.28 3.12
C GLU A 239 -22.26 -3.63 1.82
N ALA A 240 -22.97 -4.39 0.97
CA ALA A 240 -23.56 -3.86 -0.25
C ALA A 240 -24.60 -2.75 0.04
N ILE A 241 -25.45 -2.92 1.06
CA ILE A 241 -26.39 -1.88 1.49
C ILE A 241 -25.64 -0.62 1.92
N GLY A 242 -24.63 -0.76 2.80
CA GLY A 242 -23.85 0.37 3.30
C GLY A 242 -23.13 1.15 2.18
N LEU A 243 -22.62 0.44 1.18
CA LEU A 243 -22.00 1.03 -0.01
C LEU A 243 -23.01 1.81 -0.89
N ILE A 244 -24.28 1.42 -0.92
CA ILE A 244 -25.33 2.17 -1.65
C ILE A 244 -25.76 3.41 -0.86
N GLU A 245 -25.94 3.29 0.45
CA GLU A 245 -26.45 4.39 1.30
C GLU A 245 -25.43 5.50 1.54
N SER A 246 -24.15 5.14 1.62
CA SER A 246 -23.05 6.07 1.88
C SER A 246 -21.95 5.93 0.82
N PRO A 247 -22.21 6.40 -0.43
CA PRO A 247 -21.14 6.51 -1.42
C PRO A 247 -20.14 7.56 -0.91
N LEU A 248 -18.90 7.11 -0.66
CA LEU A 248 -17.78 7.95 -0.22
C LEU A 248 -17.44 9.06 -1.24
#